data_AF-A0A1T4YGZ4-F1
#
_entry.id   AF-A0A1T4YGZ4-F1
#
_cell.length_a   1.000
_cell.length_b   1.000
_cell.length_c   1.000
_cell.angle_alpha   90.00
_cell.angle_beta   90.00
_cell.angle_gamma   90.00
#
_symmetry.space_group_name_H-M   'P 1'
#
loop_
_entity.id
_entity.type
_entity.pdbx_description
1 polymer ?
#
loop_
_entity_poly.entity_id
_entity_poly.type
_entity_poly.pdbx_seq_one_letter_code
_entity_poly.pdbx_strand_id
1 'polypeptide(L)'
;MRNLLIGTSLLVLSSLWAADPAELNNLRNSYQSAINRAVKPITDTYLVELTKLRDTYTRNANLEAANSVQLEIDLLNAKTAATVGTVGTLTTVLDAVAVVPANSMEGFKLGSVRRGDVITVSYVSGLWKSDGSIPTENPDAETTDRGDKTRLAIAESPKEGRPGDVIKMVPAHTRDKPFSYTVQTTREDVVLRIHYGGDNPKAPGSVTYKVKVQR
;
A
#
# COMPACT_ATOMS: atom_id res chain seq x y z
N MET A 1 -36.51 -13.29 65.00
CA MET A 1 -36.13 -14.29 63.97
C MET A 1 -37.10 -14.17 62.81
N ARG A 2 -36.67 -13.62 61.66
CA ARG A 2 -37.45 -13.66 60.41
C ARG A 2 -36.51 -13.47 59.22
N ASN A 3 -36.66 -14.35 58.25
CA ASN A 3 -35.62 -14.85 57.35
C ASN A 3 -35.35 -13.95 56.14
N LEU A 4 -34.06 -13.96 55.77
CA LEU A 4 -33.42 -13.42 54.58
C LEU A 4 -33.76 -14.30 53.36
N LEU A 5 -34.20 -13.72 52.25
CA LEU A 5 -34.36 -14.41 50.95
C LEU A 5 -33.34 -13.82 49.96
N ILE A 6 -32.30 -14.61 49.70
CA ILE A 6 -31.21 -14.33 48.76
C ILE A 6 -31.66 -14.81 47.38
N GLY A 7 -31.86 -13.87 46.45
CA GLY A 7 -32.06 -14.18 45.03
C GLY A 7 -30.70 -14.29 44.32
N THR A 8 -30.31 -15.50 43.97
CA THR A 8 -29.11 -15.83 43.19
C THR A 8 -29.25 -15.39 41.73
N SER A 9 -28.48 -14.36 41.34
CA SER A 9 -28.24 -14.00 39.94
C SER A 9 -27.37 -15.05 39.26
N LEU A 10 -27.89 -15.67 38.20
CA LEU A 10 -27.17 -16.58 37.32
C LEU A 10 -26.47 -15.78 36.21
N LEU A 11 -25.16 -15.54 36.36
CA LEU A 11 -24.31 -14.94 35.33
C LEU A 11 -23.81 -16.04 34.38
N VAL A 12 -24.38 -16.10 33.18
CA VAL A 12 -23.85 -16.91 32.08
C VAL A 12 -22.70 -16.13 31.44
N LEU A 13 -21.46 -16.49 31.78
CA LEU A 13 -20.26 -16.00 31.09
C LEU A 13 -20.08 -16.79 29.78
N SER A 14 -20.48 -16.17 28.66
CA SER A 14 -20.12 -16.64 27.33
C SER A 14 -18.66 -16.29 27.05
N SER A 15 -17.74 -17.22 27.26
CA SER A 15 -16.35 -17.09 26.82
C SER A 15 -16.29 -17.18 25.30
N LEU A 16 -16.30 -16.02 24.62
CA LEU A 16 -15.87 -15.87 23.23
C LEU A 16 -14.39 -16.22 23.14
N TRP A 17 -14.06 -17.38 22.57
CA TRP A 17 -12.69 -17.73 22.22
C TRP A 17 -12.26 -16.85 21.03
N ALA A 18 -11.58 -15.74 21.32
CA ALA A 18 -10.81 -15.04 20.31
C ALA A 18 -9.67 -15.97 19.89
N ALA A 19 -9.69 -16.48 18.67
CA ALA A 19 -8.55 -17.20 18.10
C ALA A 19 -7.30 -16.33 18.28
N ASP A 20 -6.28 -16.90 18.92
CA ASP A 20 -5.03 -16.19 19.22
C ASP A 20 -4.46 -15.63 17.90
N PRO A 21 -4.13 -14.33 17.82
CA PRO A 21 -3.46 -13.74 16.66
C PRO A 21 -2.28 -14.56 16.12
N ALA A 22 -1.61 -15.35 16.97
CA ALA A 22 -0.54 -16.26 16.58
C ALA A 22 -1.00 -17.41 15.67
N GLU A 23 -2.13 -18.07 15.97
CA GLU A 23 -2.63 -19.20 15.18
C GLU A 23 -3.06 -18.77 13.78
N LEU A 24 -3.71 -17.61 13.67
CA LEU A 24 -4.10 -17.03 12.38
C LEU A 24 -2.88 -16.71 11.50
N ASN A 25 -1.79 -16.23 12.12
CA ASN A 25 -0.54 -15.97 11.41
C ASN A 25 0.11 -17.27 10.92
N ASN A 26 0.10 -18.32 11.72
CA ASN A 26 0.60 -19.64 11.31
C ASN A 26 -0.18 -20.19 10.12
N LEU A 27 -1.52 -20.06 10.14
CA LEU A 27 -2.36 -20.50 9.03
C LEU A 27 -2.06 -19.71 7.74
N ARG A 28 -1.88 -18.40 7.84
CA ARG A 28 -1.49 -17.54 6.70
C ARG A 28 -0.13 -17.93 6.12
N ASN A 29 0.87 -18.16 6.98
CA ASN A 29 2.21 -18.58 6.55
C ASN A 29 2.18 -19.94 5.85
N SER A 30 1.40 -20.88 6.38
CA SER A 30 1.20 -22.20 5.77
C SER A 30 0.53 -22.08 4.39
N TYR A 31 -0.52 -21.26 4.29
CA TYR A 31 -1.23 -20.99 3.03
C TYR A 31 -0.31 -20.37 1.96
N GLN A 32 0.46 -19.33 2.30
CA GLN A 32 1.40 -18.70 1.38
C GLN A 32 2.51 -19.67 0.93
N SER A 33 3.03 -20.47 1.86
CA SER A 33 4.01 -21.51 1.53
C SER A 33 3.43 -22.56 0.58
N ALA A 34 2.16 -22.93 0.75
CA ALA A 34 1.47 -23.86 -0.14
C ALA A 34 1.27 -23.27 -1.54
N ILE A 35 0.86 -22.01 -1.65
CA ILE A 35 0.78 -21.30 -2.93
C ILE A 35 2.16 -21.29 -3.61
N ASN A 36 3.21 -20.90 -2.89
CA ASN A 36 4.55 -20.81 -3.46
C ASN A 36 5.03 -22.17 -3.98
N ARG A 37 4.81 -23.25 -3.22
CA ARG A 37 5.13 -24.62 -3.69
C ARG A 37 4.34 -25.03 -4.92
N ALA A 38 3.07 -24.64 -5.01
CA ALA A 38 2.21 -24.97 -6.14
C ALA A 38 2.55 -24.16 -7.40
N VAL A 39 2.82 -22.86 -7.24
CA VAL A 39 3.01 -21.92 -8.37
C VAL A 39 4.44 -21.92 -8.89
N LYS A 40 5.45 -22.08 -8.02
CA LYS A 40 6.87 -22.05 -8.42
C LYS A 40 7.19 -22.97 -9.62
N PRO A 41 6.84 -24.27 -9.63
CA PRO A 41 7.17 -25.13 -10.78
C PRO A 41 6.51 -24.68 -12.09
N ILE A 42 5.33 -24.05 -12.01
CA ILE A 42 4.63 -23.50 -13.17
C ILE A 42 5.41 -22.30 -13.72
N THR A 43 5.82 -21.38 -12.84
CA THR A 43 6.64 -20.23 -13.21
C THR A 43 7.99 -20.63 -13.80
N ASP A 44 8.66 -21.61 -13.19
CA ASP A 44 9.95 -22.13 -13.69
C ASP A 44 9.79 -22.69 -15.11
N THR A 45 8.72 -23.46 -15.36
CA THR A 45 8.41 -24.00 -16.69
C THR A 45 8.17 -22.89 -17.71
N TYR A 46 7.41 -21.87 -17.33
CA TYR A 46 7.15 -20.73 -18.21
C TYR A 46 8.43 -19.96 -18.56
N LEU A 47 9.33 -19.74 -17.61
CA LEU A 47 10.62 -19.09 -17.85
C LEU A 47 11.50 -19.88 -18.85
N VAL A 48 11.49 -21.20 -18.77
CA VAL A 48 12.18 -22.08 -19.73
C VAL A 48 11.60 -21.89 -21.14
N GLU A 49 10.27 -21.87 -21.28
CA GLU A 49 9.63 -21.67 -22.58
C GLU A 49 9.86 -20.27 -23.16
N LEU A 50 9.82 -19.22 -22.33
CA LEU A 50 10.16 -17.86 -22.76
C LEU A 50 11.61 -17.76 -23.24
N THR A 51 12.54 -18.43 -22.57
CA THR A 51 13.95 -18.46 -22.97
C THR A 51 14.12 -19.10 -24.35
N LYS A 52 13.47 -20.24 -24.60
CA LYS A 52 13.45 -20.89 -25.92
C LYS A 52 12.85 -20.00 -27.01
N LEU A 53 11.78 -19.26 -26.67
CA LEU A 53 11.12 -18.35 -27.61
C LEU A 53 12.03 -17.18 -27.99
N ARG A 54 12.69 -16.54 -27.00
CA ARG A 54 13.68 -15.49 -27.23
C ARG A 54 14.82 -15.98 -28.13
N ASP A 55 15.36 -17.16 -27.87
CA ASP A 55 16.47 -17.73 -28.65
C ASP A 55 16.04 -18.04 -30.10
N THR A 56 14.77 -18.40 -30.30
CA THR A 56 14.19 -18.60 -31.63
C THR A 56 14.06 -17.27 -32.38
N TYR A 57 13.54 -16.21 -31.75
CA TYR A 57 13.49 -14.89 -32.36
C TYR A 57 14.88 -14.33 -32.70
N THR A 58 15.86 -14.57 -31.82
CA THR A 58 17.26 -14.17 -32.04
C THR A 58 17.87 -14.87 -33.25
N ARG A 59 17.68 -16.19 -33.38
CA ARG A 59 18.16 -16.96 -34.56
C ARG A 59 17.52 -16.52 -35.87
N ASN A 60 16.27 -16.07 -35.82
CA ASN A 60 15.53 -15.56 -36.98
C ASN A 60 15.81 -14.07 -37.28
N ALA A 61 16.79 -13.46 -36.60
CA ALA A 61 17.10 -12.03 -36.69
C ALA A 61 15.91 -11.09 -36.38
N ASN A 62 14.90 -11.56 -35.64
CA ASN A 62 13.78 -10.75 -35.16
C ASN A 62 14.10 -10.18 -33.77
N LEU A 63 14.93 -9.15 -33.73
CA LEU A 63 15.46 -8.57 -32.49
C LEU A 63 14.39 -7.86 -31.65
N GLU A 64 13.38 -7.25 -32.29
CA GLU A 64 12.29 -6.57 -31.59
C GLU A 64 11.45 -7.54 -30.74
N ALA A 65 11.07 -8.68 -31.33
CA ALA A 65 10.36 -9.72 -30.62
C ALA A 65 11.22 -10.36 -29.51
N ALA A 66 12.51 -10.56 -29.76
CA ALA A 66 13.45 -11.07 -28.76
C ALA A 66 13.56 -10.14 -27.53
N ASN A 67 13.63 -8.83 -27.76
CA ASN A 67 13.68 -7.83 -26.68
C ASN A 67 12.39 -7.80 -25.86
N SER A 68 11.22 -7.89 -26.51
CA SER A 68 9.93 -7.98 -25.82
C SER A 68 9.86 -9.20 -24.89
N VAL A 69 10.34 -10.36 -25.34
CA VAL A 69 10.39 -11.58 -24.51
C VAL A 69 11.41 -11.44 -23.37
N GLN A 70 12.55 -10.79 -23.62
CA GLN A 70 13.57 -10.55 -22.59
C GLN A 70 13.02 -9.67 -21.46
N LEU A 71 12.24 -8.64 -21.77
CA LEU A 71 11.59 -7.80 -20.77
C LEU A 71 10.63 -8.60 -19.87
N GLU A 72 9.85 -9.52 -20.44
CA GLU A 72 8.96 -10.40 -19.67
C GLU A 72 9.76 -11.33 -18.73
N ILE A 73 10.87 -11.90 -19.21
CA ILE A 73 11.79 -12.70 -18.39
C ILE A 73 12.33 -11.87 -17.22
N ASP A 74 12.76 -10.64 -17.47
CA ASP A 74 13.32 -9.75 -16.44
C ASP A 74 12.26 -9.38 -15.40
N LEU A 75 11.03 -9.09 -15.82
CA LEU A 75 9.90 -8.82 -14.92
C LEU A 75 9.56 -10.03 -14.04
N LEU A 76 9.55 -11.24 -14.61
CA LEU A 76 9.30 -12.48 -13.86
C LEU A 76 10.43 -12.80 -12.89
N ASN A 77 11.68 -12.56 -13.28
CA ASN A 77 12.83 -12.73 -12.41
C ASN A 77 12.82 -11.73 -11.25
N ALA A 78 12.47 -10.47 -11.51
CA ALA A 78 12.30 -9.46 -10.46
C ALA A 78 11.16 -9.84 -9.49
N LYS A 79 10.03 -10.33 -10.02
CA LYS A 79 8.90 -10.83 -9.22
C LYS A 79 9.29 -12.05 -8.39
N THR A 80 10.07 -12.97 -8.94
CA THR A 80 10.54 -14.19 -8.26
C THR A 80 11.60 -13.86 -7.21
N ALA A 81 12.54 -12.96 -7.50
CA ALA A 81 13.53 -12.48 -6.56
C ALA A 81 12.89 -11.73 -5.38
N ALA A 82 11.86 -10.91 -5.64
CA ALA A 82 11.06 -10.30 -4.59
C ALA A 82 10.30 -11.33 -3.74
N THR A 83 10.01 -12.51 -4.29
CA THR A 83 9.32 -13.61 -3.59
C THR A 83 10.29 -14.52 -2.80
N VAL A 84 11.54 -14.69 -3.26
CA VAL A 84 12.57 -15.55 -2.65
C VAL A 84 13.42 -14.81 -1.61
N GLY A 85 13.60 -13.49 -1.75
CA GLY A 85 14.38 -12.66 -0.82
C GLY A 85 13.72 -12.36 0.53
N THR A 86 12.56 -12.95 0.84
CA THR A 86 11.78 -12.64 2.05
C THR A 86 11.58 -13.88 2.91
N VAL A 87 12.66 -14.35 3.56
CA VAL A 87 12.54 -15.14 4.79
C VAL A 87 12.18 -14.15 5.90
N GLY A 88 10.88 -13.86 5.98
CA GLY A 88 10.28 -12.74 6.75
C GLY A 88 9.25 -12.00 5.91
N THR A 89 8.34 -12.72 5.26
CA THR A 89 7.52 -12.20 4.15
C THR A 89 6.46 -11.21 4.64
N LEU A 90 6.65 -9.92 4.36
CA LEU A 90 5.59 -8.93 4.50
C LEU A 90 4.46 -9.28 3.51
N THR A 91 3.33 -9.72 4.03
CA THR A 91 2.10 -10.00 3.29
C THR A 91 1.50 -8.68 2.81
N THR A 92 1.25 -8.55 1.52
CA THR A 92 0.50 -7.39 1.00
C THR A 92 -0.93 -7.43 1.52
N VAL A 93 -1.29 -6.47 2.38
CA VAL A 93 -2.64 -6.31 2.94
C VAL A 93 -3.47 -5.27 2.19
N LEU A 94 -2.82 -4.42 1.40
CA LEU A 94 -3.47 -3.47 0.49
C LEU A 94 -2.61 -3.32 -0.77
N ASP A 95 -3.25 -3.38 -1.94
CA ASP A 95 -2.67 -3.00 -3.24
C ASP A 95 -3.77 -2.27 -4.03
N ALA A 96 -3.67 -0.94 -4.09
CA ALA A 96 -4.75 -0.09 -4.58
C ALA A 96 -4.24 1.08 -5.43
N VAL A 97 -5.12 1.58 -6.29
CA VAL A 97 -4.94 2.88 -6.95
C VAL A 97 -5.72 3.91 -6.14
N ALA A 98 -5.00 4.81 -5.48
CA ALA A 98 -5.56 5.86 -4.66
C ALA A 98 -5.70 7.17 -5.46
N VAL A 99 -6.93 7.67 -5.60
CA VAL A 99 -7.19 9.02 -6.07
C VAL A 99 -7.30 9.93 -4.85
N VAL A 100 -6.35 10.86 -4.71
CA VAL A 100 -6.27 11.79 -3.58
C VAL A 100 -6.72 13.17 -4.06
N PRO A 101 -7.93 13.62 -3.69
CA PRO A 101 -8.42 14.94 -4.06
C PRO A 101 -7.68 16.04 -3.30
N ALA A 102 -7.47 17.17 -3.97
CA ALA A 102 -6.72 18.30 -3.43
C ALA A 102 -7.39 18.95 -2.21
N ASN A 103 -8.72 18.94 -2.16
CA ASN A 103 -9.56 19.67 -1.21
C ASN A 103 -10.21 18.78 -0.14
N SER A 104 -9.62 17.61 0.14
CA SER A 104 -10.12 16.71 1.18
C SER A 104 -9.11 16.54 2.29
N MET A 105 -9.51 16.89 3.51
CA MET A 105 -8.72 16.59 4.72
C MET A 105 -8.56 15.07 4.93
N GLU A 106 -9.50 14.28 4.42
CA GLU A 106 -9.47 12.82 4.53
C GLU A 106 -8.77 12.15 3.34
N GLY A 107 -8.71 12.83 2.18
CA GLY A 107 -8.07 12.34 0.97
C GLY A 107 -8.50 10.92 0.60
N PHE A 108 -7.55 9.97 0.66
CA PHE A 108 -7.78 8.54 0.51
C PHE A 108 -7.55 7.80 1.83
N LYS A 109 -8.55 7.06 2.31
CA LYS A 109 -8.44 6.28 3.55
C LYS A 109 -7.61 5.02 3.32
N LEU A 110 -6.48 4.90 4.03
CA LEU A 110 -5.72 3.64 4.09
C LEU A 110 -6.31 2.67 5.13
N GLY A 111 -6.89 3.21 6.20
CA GLY A 111 -7.41 2.41 7.31
C GLY A 111 -6.32 2.05 8.32
N SER A 112 -6.44 0.87 8.91
CA SER A 112 -5.57 0.45 10.00
C SER A 112 -4.23 -0.12 9.54
N VAL A 113 -3.16 0.37 10.17
CA VAL A 113 -1.78 -0.06 9.94
C VAL A 113 -1.12 -0.38 11.27
N ARG A 114 -0.26 -1.39 11.29
CA ARG A 114 0.45 -1.84 12.49
C ARG A 114 1.89 -1.35 12.48
N ARG A 115 2.47 -1.19 13.66
CA ARG A 115 3.91 -1.01 13.79
C ARG A 115 4.64 -2.11 13.03
N GLY A 116 5.58 -1.73 12.16
CA GLY A 116 6.32 -2.64 11.29
C GLY A 116 5.75 -2.77 9.88
N ASP A 117 4.48 -2.43 9.65
CA ASP A 117 3.91 -2.42 8.29
C ASP A 117 4.71 -1.44 7.41
N VAL A 118 4.84 -1.75 6.12
CA VAL A 118 5.49 -0.89 5.13
C VAL A 118 4.45 -0.35 4.17
N ILE A 119 4.26 0.97 4.20
CA ILE A 119 3.43 1.71 3.24
C ILE A 119 4.34 2.14 2.10
N THR A 120 4.05 1.67 0.89
CA THR A 120 4.74 2.08 -0.34
C THR A 120 3.80 2.88 -1.23
N VAL A 121 4.25 4.04 -1.69
CA VAL A 121 3.49 4.92 -2.58
C VAL A 121 4.31 5.23 -3.83
N SER A 122 3.64 5.26 -4.98
CA SER A 122 4.24 5.62 -6.26
C SER A 122 3.29 6.48 -7.06
N TYR A 123 3.73 7.68 -7.43
CA TYR A 123 2.92 8.61 -8.22
C TYR A 123 2.63 8.04 -9.61
N VAL A 124 1.36 8.15 -10.03
CA VAL A 124 0.89 7.74 -11.36
C VAL A 124 0.66 8.97 -12.22
N SER A 125 -0.26 9.83 -11.82
CA SER A 125 -0.75 10.92 -12.67
C SER A 125 -1.55 11.96 -11.87
N GLY A 126 -2.01 13.00 -12.57
CA GLY A 126 -2.89 14.02 -12.02
C GLY A 126 -2.13 15.27 -11.61
N LEU A 127 -2.85 16.39 -11.63
CA LEU A 127 -2.34 17.68 -11.20
C LEU A 127 -3.26 18.21 -10.12
N TRP A 128 -2.73 19.13 -9.33
CA TRP A 128 -3.46 19.70 -8.23
C TRP A 128 -2.95 21.12 -7.92
N LYS A 129 -3.56 21.80 -6.95
CA LYS A 129 -3.04 23.06 -6.40
C LYS A 129 -3.58 23.31 -5.01
N SER A 130 -2.79 23.95 -4.14
CA SER A 130 -3.25 24.31 -2.79
C SER A 130 -4.21 25.50 -2.75
N ASP A 131 -4.25 26.31 -3.81
CA ASP A 131 -5.07 27.50 -3.98
C ASP A 131 -5.44 27.75 -5.46
N GLY A 132 -6.25 28.77 -5.71
CA GLY A 132 -6.72 29.11 -7.05
C GLY A 132 -7.79 28.15 -7.60
N SER A 133 -7.95 28.16 -8.93
CA SER A 133 -9.05 27.47 -9.61
C SER A 133 -8.62 26.42 -10.63
N ILE A 134 -7.32 26.34 -10.94
CA ILE A 134 -6.79 25.46 -11.98
C ILE A 134 -5.70 24.57 -11.37
N PRO A 135 -5.77 23.24 -11.52
CA PRO A 135 -4.74 22.34 -11.04
C PRO A 135 -3.53 22.35 -11.97
N THR A 136 -2.41 22.88 -11.49
CA THR A 136 -1.20 23.07 -12.32
C THR A 136 0.06 22.44 -11.72
N GLU A 137 0.05 22.08 -10.43
CA GLU A 137 1.21 21.52 -9.75
C GLU A 137 1.23 19.99 -9.84
N ASN A 138 2.44 19.42 -9.89
CA ASN A 138 2.68 18.00 -9.74
C ASN A 138 3.36 17.77 -8.37
N PRO A 139 2.73 17.06 -7.41
CA PRO A 139 3.32 16.83 -6.09
C PRO A 139 4.58 15.94 -6.13
N ASP A 140 4.81 15.23 -7.23
CA ASP A 140 5.97 14.36 -7.46
C ASP A 140 7.16 15.09 -8.09
N ALA A 141 6.99 16.37 -8.45
CA ALA A 141 8.09 17.19 -8.95
C ALA A 141 9.11 17.50 -7.84
N GLU A 142 10.37 17.69 -8.22
CA GLU A 142 11.45 18.06 -7.30
C GLU A 142 11.09 19.32 -6.50
N THR A 143 10.49 20.30 -7.19
CA THR A 143 10.03 21.54 -6.59
C THR A 143 8.55 21.76 -6.88
N THR A 144 7.84 22.26 -5.88
CA THR A 144 6.45 22.73 -5.97
C THR A 144 6.39 24.16 -5.46
N ASP A 145 5.34 24.92 -5.83
CA ASP A 145 5.23 26.36 -5.51
C ASP A 145 5.35 26.67 -4.01
N ARG A 146 5.00 25.70 -3.15
CA ARG A 146 5.09 25.81 -1.68
C ARG A 146 5.90 24.70 -1.02
N GLY A 147 6.75 24.01 -1.77
CA GLY A 147 7.56 22.89 -1.27
C GLY A 147 6.72 21.79 -0.62
N ASP A 148 7.15 21.32 0.56
CA ASP A 148 6.48 20.21 1.26
C ASP A 148 5.04 20.50 1.71
N LYS A 149 4.61 21.77 1.73
CA LYS A 149 3.20 22.12 2.00
C LYS A 149 2.27 21.58 0.91
N THR A 150 2.81 21.36 -0.30
CA THR A 150 2.06 20.92 -1.46
C THR A 150 2.34 19.47 -1.86
N ARG A 151 2.90 18.66 -0.97
CA ARG A 151 3.18 17.24 -1.23
C ARG A 151 2.15 16.32 -0.58
N LEU A 152 2.12 15.09 -1.10
CA LEU A 152 1.39 13.99 -0.49
C LEU A 152 1.95 13.71 0.92
N ALA A 153 1.06 13.49 1.86
CA ALA A 153 1.38 13.15 3.24
C ALA A 153 0.65 11.87 3.65
N ILE A 154 1.35 11.02 4.40
CA ILE A 154 0.74 9.99 5.24
C ILE A 154 0.38 10.70 6.54
N ALA A 155 -0.90 10.70 6.90
CA ALA A 155 -1.42 11.45 8.04
C ALA A 155 -2.44 10.65 8.85
N GLU A 156 -2.74 11.13 10.05
CA GLU A 156 -3.91 10.69 10.79
C GLU A 156 -5.20 11.21 10.15
N SER A 157 -6.31 10.53 10.42
CA SER A 157 -7.62 10.98 9.96
C SER A 157 -8.00 12.30 10.62
N PRO A 158 -8.81 13.14 9.94
CA PRO A 158 -9.30 14.39 10.53
C PRO A 158 -10.07 14.17 11.84
N LYS A 159 -9.89 15.08 12.79
CA LYS A 159 -10.58 15.08 14.09
C LYS A 159 -11.18 16.46 14.33
N GLU A 160 -12.45 16.51 14.73
CA GLU A 160 -13.16 17.76 15.07
C GLU A 160 -13.12 18.82 13.95
N GLY A 161 -13.23 18.38 12.68
CA GLY A 161 -13.18 19.27 11.52
C GLY A 161 -11.80 19.87 11.26
N ARG A 162 -10.75 19.36 11.93
CA ARG A 162 -9.35 19.72 11.68
C ARG A 162 -8.62 18.56 11.00
N PRO A 163 -7.64 18.86 10.14
CA PRO A 163 -6.82 17.84 9.54
C PRO A 163 -6.00 17.10 10.60
N GLY A 164 -5.85 15.78 10.43
CA GLY A 164 -5.02 14.98 11.34
C GLY A 164 -3.53 15.26 11.16
N ASP A 165 -2.75 14.91 12.18
CA ASP A 165 -1.31 15.17 12.21
C ASP A 165 -0.57 14.43 11.09
N VAL A 166 0.40 15.10 10.49
CA VAL A 166 1.26 14.50 9.47
C VAL A 166 2.21 13.52 10.13
N ILE A 167 2.16 12.28 9.67
CA ILE A 167 3.05 11.20 10.10
C ILE A 167 4.34 11.24 9.29
N LYS A 168 4.21 11.36 7.97
CA LYS A 168 5.34 11.38 7.05
C LYS A 168 5.00 12.10 5.75
N MET A 169 5.88 13.02 5.35
CA MET A 169 5.85 13.61 4.01
C MET A 169 6.42 12.63 2.98
N VAL A 170 5.74 12.49 1.86
CA VAL A 170 6.20 11.72 0.70
C VAL A 170 7.10 12.64 -0.14
N PRO A 171 8.33 12.22 -0.49
CA PRO A 171 9.26 13.03 -1.27
C PRO A 171 8.84 13.13 -2.74
N ALA A 172 9.61 13.87 -3.54
CA ALA A 172 9.49 13.88 -5.00
C ALA A 172 9.92 12.54 -5.63
N HIS A 173 9.71 12.41 -6.94
CA HIS A 173 10.22 11.34 -7.80
C HIS A 173 9.76 9.92 -7.42
N THR A 174 8.59 9.80 -6.80
CA THR A 174 7.99 8.50 -6.43
C THR A 174 7.43 7.73 -7.62
N ARG A 175 7.22 8.38 -8.76
CA ARG A 175 6.93 7.67 -10.01
C ARG A 175 8.07 6.73 -10.39
N ASP A 176 9.30 7.22 -10.37
CA ASP A 176 10.49 6.47 -10.80
C ASP A 176 11.10 5.68 -9.64
N LYS A 177 11.03 6.22 -8.43
CA LYS A 177 11.57 5.63 -7.20
C LYS A 177 10.48 5.58 -6.11
N PRO A 178 9.65 4.53 -6.08
CA PRO A 178 8.60 4.39 -5.08
C PRO A 178 9.10 4.66 -3.66
N PHE A 179 8.33 5.43 -2.91
CA PHE A 179 8.66 5.78 -1.53
C PHE A 179 8.07 4.76 -0.58
N SER A 180 8.89 4.20 0.30
CA SER A 180 8.47 3.27 1.34
C SER A 180 8.66 3.86 2.74
N TYR A 181 7.64 3.71 3.58
CA TYR A 181 7.64 4.14 4.97
C TYR A 181 7.26 2.98 5.88
N THR A 182 8.16 2.63 6.82
CA THR A 182 7.87 1.67 7.88
C THR A 182 7.13 2.37 9.01
N VAL A 183 5.92 1.88 9.31
CA VAL A 183 5.05 2.40 10.35
C VAL A 183 5.68 2.19 11.72
N GLN A 184 5.83 3.28 12.48
CA GLN A 184 6.49 3.25 13.78
C GLN A 184 5.55 2.91 14.94
N THR A 185 4.25 3.19 14.78
CA THR A 185 3.21 3.00 15.80
C THR A 185 1.95 2.49 15.12
N THR A 186 1.29 1.50 15.73
CA THR A 186 -0.02 1.00 15.27
C THR A 186 -1.06 2.11 15.33
N ARG A 187 -1.83 2.26 14.26
CA ARG A 187 -2.88 3.27 14.09
C ARG A 187 -4.07 2.67 13.36
N GLU A 188 -5.27 3.09 13.70
CA GLU A 188 -6.51 2.57 13.10
C GLU A 188 -7.01 3.44 11.94
N ASP A 189 -6.51 4.67 11.83
CA ASP A 189 -7.14 5.75 11.08
C ASP A 189 -6.14 6.51 10.19
N VAL A 190 -5.32 5.79 9.41
CA VAL A 190 -4.34 6.43 8.51
C VAL A 190 -4.97 6.81 7.17
N VAL A 191 -4.59 7.98 6.68
CA VAL A 191 -5.03 8.51 5.38
C VAL A 191 -3.82 8.97 4.54
N LEU A 192 -4.04 9.03 3.23
CA LEU A 192 -3.23 9.80 2.30
C LEU A 192 -3.96 11.07 1.96
N ARG A 193 -3.37 12.22 2.28
CA ARG A 193 -3.94 13.52 1.95
C ARG A 193 -2.85 14.43 1.42
N ILE A 194 -3.26 15.54 0.81
CA ILE A 194 -2.30 16.57 0.47
C ILE A 194 -2.21 17.57 1.61
N HIS A 195 -1.00 17.81 2.10
CA HIS A 195 -0.76 18.40 3.42
C HIS A 195 -1.51 19.72 3.65
N TYR A 196 -1.26 20.75 2.85
CA TYR A 196 -1.92 22.05 3.03
C TYR A 196 -3.19 22.22 2.20
N GLY A 197 -3.32 21.49 1.09
CA GLY A 197 -4.50 21.66 0.22
C GLY A 197 -5.76 21.01 0.78
N GLY A 198 -5.64 19.92 1.54
CA GLY A 198 -6.81 19.26 2.15
C GLY A 198 -7.61 20.18 3.08
N ASP A 199 -6.96 21.22 3.58
CA ASP A 199 -7.51 22.21 4.52
C ASP A 199 -8.27 23.32 3.79
N ASN A 200 -8.03 23.46 2.48
CA ASN A 200 -8.71 24.43 1.62
C ASN A 200 -9.78 23.72 0.77
N PRO A 201 -11.08 23.88 1.09
CA PRO A 201 -12.15 23.22 0.35
C PRO A 201 -12.24 23.64 -1.13
N LYS A 202 -11.57 24.73 -1.51
CA LYS A 202 -11.52 25.26 -2.90
C LYS A 202 -10.31 24.77 -3.70
N ALA A 203 -9.39 24.02 -3.09
CA ALA A 203 -8.20 23.51 -3.77
C ALA A 203 -8.60 22.63 -4.99
N PRO A 204 -8.16 22.95 -6.21
CA PRO A 204 -8.58 22.21 -7.40
C PRO A 204 -7.71 20.98 -7.65
N GLY A 205 -8.31 19.98 -8.29
CA GLY A 205 -7.61 18.83 -8.85
C GLY A 205 -7.53 17.60 -7.93
N SER A 206 -6.81 16.60 -8.43
CA SER A 206 -6.59 15.34 -7.74
C SER A 206 -5.37 14.65 -8.33
N VAL A 207 -4.73 13.83 -7.52
CA VAL A 207 -3.52 13.10 -7.88
C VAL A 207 -3.73 11.61 -7.63
N THR A 208 -3.20 10.79 -8.51
CA THR A 208 -3.34 9.35 -8.48
C THR A 208 -2.03 8.71 -8.09
N TYR A 209 -2.08 7.81 -7.11
CA TYR A 209 -0.94 7.02 -6.64
C TYR A 209 -1.27 5.53 -6.69
N LYS A 210 -0.28 4.69 -6.96
CA LYS A 210 -0.31 3.29 -6.55
C LYS A 210 0.12 3.23 -5.10
N VAL A 211 -0.64 2.48 -4.29
CA VAL A 211 -0.38 2.34 -2.87
C VAL A 211 -0.38 0.88 -2.50
N LYS A 212 0.63 0.49 -1.73
CA LYS A 212 0.79 -0.85 -1.22
C LYS A 212 1.05 -0.81 0.28
N VAL A 213 0.38 -1.66 1.04
CA VAL A 213 0.71 -1.88 2.46
C VAL A 213 1.10 -3.33 2.62
N GLN A 214 2.26 -3.57 3.23
CA GLN A 214 2.79 -4.92 3.47
C GLN A 214 3.03 -5.12 4.98
N ARG A 215 2.69 -6.30 5.50
CA ARG A 215 2.70 -6.65 6.93
C ARG A 215 3.37 -8.00 7.20
#